data_AF-A0A1I9GAA7-F1
#
_entry.id   AF-A0A1I9GAA7-F1
#
_cell.length_a   1.000
_cell.length_b   1.000
_cell.length_c   1.000
_cell.angle_alpha   90.00
_cell.angle_beta   90.00
_cell.angle_gamma   90.00
#
_symmetry.space_group_name_H-M   'P 1'
#
loop_
_entity.id
_entity.type
_entity.pdbx_description
1 polymer ?
#
loop_
_entity_poly.entity_id
_entity_poly.type
_entity_poly.pdbx_seq_one_letter_code
_entity_poly.pdbx_strand_id
1 'polypeptide(L)'
;VNGISVKGEDKTAIAKMIQEAEGSVKLGFNVLHAEIIDGHTLDIALKKMKHRVVESITTETADALGLSRAILCNDLLLQKLNRLEQCSQLYKKLIKHLSALLNSHYHIAKTQKEFGDLFCQIAARESSTTTNKALLTFGNMHRTIEKHTVKSIIHFITLLFFEFDIQQTVPFRIYHSDL
;
A
#
# COMPACT_ATOMS: atom_id res chain seq x y z
N VAL A 1 -43.84 -25.75 10.47
CA VAL A 1 -44.03 -27.05 9.75
C VAL A 1 -45.52 -27.34 9.71
N ASN A 2 -46.11 -27.61 8.54
CA ASN A 2 -47.54 -27.89 8.36
C ASN A 2 -48.48 -26.84 9.02
N GLY A 3 -48.11 -25.55 8.92
CA GLY A 3 -48.85 -24.45 9.54
C GLY A 3 -48.57 -24.23 11.04
N ILE A 4 -47.86 -25.14 11.70
CA ILE A 4 -47.44 -25.00 13.10
C ILE A 4 -46.14 -24.18 13.17
N SER A 5 -46.14 -23.11 13.98
CA SER A 5 -44.94 -22.33 14.26
C SER A 5 -43.96 -23.16 15.10
N VAL A 6 -42.73 -23.29 14.61
CA VAL A 6 -41.63 -24.00 15.30
C VAL A 6 -40.54 -23.02 15.76
N LYS A 7 -40.93 -21.76 16.03
CA LYS A 7 -40.00 -20.70 16.42
C LYS A 7 -39.47 -20.97 17.83
N GLY A 8 -38.16 -21.22 17.95
CA GLY A 8 -37.50 -21.50 19.23
C GLY A 8 -37.29 -22.99 19.51
N GLU A 9 -37.84 -23.87 18.67
CA GLU A 9 -37.62 -25.32 18.77
C GLU A 9 -36.20 -25.69 18.33
N ASP A 10 -35.65 -26.74 18.94
CA ASP A 10 -34.35 -27.25 18.57
C ASP A 10 -34.41 -28.05 17.24
N LYS A 11 -33.24 -28.21 16.61
CA LYS A 11 -33.15 -28.87 15.30
C LYS A 11 -33.65 -30.31 15.33
N THR A 12 -33.44 -31.00 16.45
CA THR A 12 -33.83 -32.39 16.65
C THR A 12 -35.34 -32.57 16.76
N ALA A 13 -36.03 -31.67 17.45
CA ALA A 13 -37.48 -31.63 17.58
C ALA A 13 -38.14 -31.31 16.24
N ILE A 14 -37.59 -30.35 15.49
CA ILE A 14 -38.08 -30.01 14.16
C ILE A 14 -37.89 -31.20 13.20
N ALA A 15 -36.73 -31.86 13.23
CA ALA A 15 -36.46 -33.03 12.40
C ALA A 15 -37.43 -34.18 12.69
N LYS A 16 -37.68 -34.46 13.98
CA LYS A 16 -38.64 -35.46 14.41
C LYS A 16 -40.06 -35.12 13.94
N MET A 17 -40.50 -33.87 14.08
CA MET A 17 -41.80 -33.40 13.60
C MET A 17 -41.98 -33.54 12.08
N ILE A 18 -40.91 -33.39 11.31
CA ILE A 18 -40.93 -33.61 9.85
C ILE A 18 -41.00 -35.11 9.53
N GLN A 19 -40.24 -35.94 10.26
CA GLN A 19 -40.20 -37.40 10.04
C GLN A 19 -41.50 -38.10 10.43
N GLU A 20 -42.18 -37.60 11.46
CA GLU A 20 -43.46 -38.14 11.95
C GLU A 20 -44.67 -37.64 11.14
N ALA A 21 -44.48 -36.65 10.25
CA ALA A 21 -45.56 -36.14 9.43
C ALA A 21 -45.90 -37.13 8.30
N GLU A 22 -47.14 -37.61 8.27
CA GLU A 22 -47.62 -38.48 7.20
C GLU A 22 -47.88 -37.67 5.91
N GLY A 23 -47.35 -38.13 4.79
CA GLY A 23 -47.56 -37.53 3.47
C GLY A 23 -46.67 -36.29 3.19
N SER A 24 -47.21 -35.33 2.45
CA SER A 24 -46.44 -34.16 2.01
C SER A 24 -46.31 -33.10 3.12
N VAL A 25 -45.08 -32.73 3.46
CA VAL A 25 -44.79 -31.69 4.46
C VAL A 25 -44.75 -30.29 3.82
N LYS A 26 -45.53 -29.35 4.34
CA LYS A 26 -45.50 -27.93 3.96
C LYS A 26 -44.57 -27.15 4.90
N LEU A 27 -43.52 -26.56 4.34
CA LEU A 27 -42.56 -25.72 5.07
C LEU A 27 -42.78 -24.24 4.73
N GLY A 28 -43.23 -23.46 5.71
CA GLY A 28 -43.22 -22.01 5.65
C GLY A 28 -42.01 -21.48 6.40
N PHE A 29 -41.21 -20.63 5.75
CA PHE A 29 -40.07 -19.95 6.35
C PHE A 29 -40.12 -18.47 6.00
N ASN A 30 -39.66 -17.62 6.92
CA ASN A 30 -39.47 -16.20 6.62
C ASN A 30 -38.21 -16.05 5.78
N VAL A 31 -38.35 -15.54 4.56
CA VAL A 31 -37.20 -15.12 3.75
C VAL A 31 -36.67 -13.83 4.35
N LEU A 32 -35.47 -13.87 4.93
CA LEU A 32 -34.78 -12.68 5.40
C LEU A 32 -34.36 -11.86 4.18
N HIS A 33 -35.00 -10.70 3.97
CA HIS A 33 -34.45 -9.64 3.13
C HIS A 33 -33.40 -8.89 3.96
N ALA A 34 -32.12 -9.20 3.75
CA ALA A 34 -31.04 -8.45 4.36
C ALA A 34 -30.83 -7.14 3.59
N GLU A 35 -31.32 -6.03 4.13
CA GLU A 35 -30.84 -4.70 3.74
C GLU A 35 -29.42 -4.50 4.28
N ILE A 36 -28.56 -3.93 3.45
CA ILE A 36 -27.12 -3.77 3.63
C ILE A 36 -26.82 -2.86 4.83
N ILE A 37 -26.75 -3.43 6.04
CA ILE A 37 -26.24 -2.79 7.27
C ILE A 37 -25.23 -3.73 7.99
N ASP A 38 -24.66 -4.70 7.25
CA ASP A 38 -24.06 -5.94 7.80
C ASP A 38 -22.51 -6.01 7.84
N GLY A 39 -21.83 -4.88 8.04
CA GLY A 39 -20.36 -4.88 8.18
C GLY A 39 -19.84 -5.52 9.48
N HIS A 40 -20.65 -5.52 10.57
CA HIS A 40 -20.23 -6.00 11.89
C HIS A 40 -20.59 -7.47 12.19
N THR A 41 -21.60 -8.03 11.53
CA THR A 41 -22.07 -9.40 11.79
C THR A 41 -21.13 -10.45 11.17
N LEU A 42 -20.58 -10.17 9.97
CA LEU A 42 -19.65 -11.07 9.28
C LEU A 42 -18.33 -11.22 10.04
N ASP A 43 -17.77 -10.14 10.58
CA ASP A 43 -16.56 -10.20 11.42
C ASP A 43 -16.78 -11.08 12.66
N ILE A 44 -17.93 -10.97 13.31
CA ILE A 44 -18.29 -11.81 14.46
C ILE A 44 -18.49 -13.28 14.03
N ALA A 45 -19.12 -13.53 12.89
CA ALA A 45 -19.31 -14.87 12.35
C ALA A 45 -17.97 -15.54 12.00
N LEU A 46 -17.06 -14.80 11.36
CA LEU A 46 -15.71 -15.24 11.03
C LEU A 46 -14.89 -15.51 12.29
N LYS A 47 -14.98 -14.65 13.31
CA LYS A 47 -14.33 -14.87 14.62
C LYS A 47 -14.85 -16.12 15.34
N LYS A 48 -16.15 -16.37 15.32
CA LYS A 48 -16.76 -17.58 15.91
C LYS A 48 -16.41 -18.84 15.13
N MET A 49 -16.36 -18.78 13.81
CA MET A 49 -15.93 -19.89 12.95
C MET A 49 -14.47 -20.23 13.21
N LYS A 50 -13.58 -19.23 13.29
CA LYS A 50 -12.18 -19.41 13.66
C LYS A 50 -12.05 -20.13 15.00
N HIS A 51 -12.76 -19.68 16.03
CA HIS A 51 -12.66 -20.28 17.36
C HIS A 51 -13.11 -21.75 17.37
N ARG A 52 -14.22 -22.06 16.71
CA ARG A 52 -14.74 -23.43 16.58
C ARG A 52 -13.78 -24.36 15.85
N VAL A 53 -13.14 -23.89 14.78
CA VAL A 53 -12.14 -24.68 14.03
C VAL A 53 -10.90 -24.93 14.88
N VAL A 54 -10.46 -23.94 15.67
CA VAL A 54 -9.29 -24.07 16.55
C VAL A 54 -9.56 -25.03 17.71
N GLU A 55 -10.79 -25.05 18.25
CA GLU A 55 -11.15 -25.90 19.39
C GLU A 55 -11.55 -27.33 18.99
N SER A 56 -12.01 -27.55 17.76
CA SER A 56 -12.48 -28.87 17.30
C SER A 56 -11.39 -29.78 16.73
N ILE A 57 -10.15 -29.32 16.60
CA ILE A 57 -9.05 -30.10 16.01
C ILE A 57 -8.17 -30.62 17.15
N THR A 58 -8.24 -31.93 17.40
CA THR A 58 -7.32 -32.62 18.30
C THR A 58 -5.90 -32.62 17.73
N THR A 59 -4.90 -32.58 18.60
CA THR A 59 -3.47 -32.48 18.26
C THR A 59 -3.03 -33.53 17.22
N GLU A 60 -3.61 -34.72 17.28
CA GLU A 60 -3.35 -35.83 16.35
C GLU A 60 -3.92 -35.59 14.93
N THR A 61 -5.05 -34.89 14.82
CA THR A 61 -5.65 -34.52 13.52
C THR A 61 -4.88 -33.37 12.85
N ALA A 62 -4.30 -32.46 13.65
CA ALA A 62 -3.46 -31.36 13.17
C ALA A 62 -2.14 -31.86 12.53
N ASP A 63 -1.58 -32.94 13.06
CA ASP A 63 -0.38 -33.60 12.51
C ASP A 63 -0.69 -34.46 11.27
N ALA A 64 -1.84 -35.15 11.24
CA ALA A 64 -2.26 -35.94 10.07
C ALA A 64 -2.62 -35.07 8.85
N LEU A 65 -3.11 -33.85 9.05
CA LEU A 65 -3.48 -32.91 7.98
C LEU A 65 -2.33 -31.95 7.58
N GLY A 66 -1.16 -32.04 8.21
CA GLY A 66 -0.04 -31.12 7.97
C GLY A 66 -0.34 -29.66 8.33
N LEU A 67 -1.41 -29.41 9.10
CA LEU A 67 -1.85 -28.08 9.52
C LEU A 67 -0.87 -27.46 10.50
N SER A 68 -0.26 -28.25 11.40
CA SER A 68 0.83 -27.81 12.27
C SER A 68 2.03 -27.29 11.45
N ARG A 69 2.37 -27.96 10.35
CA ARG A 69 3.45 -27.52 9.44
C ARG A 69 3.06 -26.35 8.55
N ALA A 70 1.82 -26.27 8.06
CA ALA A 70 1.32 -25.13 7.29
C ALA A 70 1.17 -23.84 8.13
N ILE A 71 0.78 -23.99 9.42
CA ILE A 71 0.73 -22.90 10.40
C ILE A 71 2.15 -22.49 10.85
N LEU A 72 3.11 -23.41 10.95
CA LEU A 72 4.53 -23.06 11.20
C LEU A 72 5.23 -22.48 9.95
N CYS A 73 4.88 -22.92 8.74
CA CYS A 73 5.32 -22.28 7.49
C CYS A 73 4.70 -20.88 7.30
N ASN A 74 3.65 -20.53 8.04
CA ASN A 74 3.11 -19.17 8.13
C ASN A 74 4.14 -18.20 8.73
N ASP A 75 5.11 -18.66 9.53
CA ASP A 75 6.16 -17.81 10.08
C ASP A 75 7.13 -17.35 8.98
N LEU A 76 7.48 -18.21 8.00
CA LEU A 76 8.35 -17.79 6.89
C LEU A 76 7.67 -16.77 5.96
N LEU A 77 6.37 -16.93 5.71
CA LEU A 77 5.60 -15.96 4.90
C LEU A 77 5.38 -14.66 5.67
N LEU A 78 5.07 -14.72 6.97
CA LEU A 78 4.97 -13.55 7.84
C LEU A 78 6.31 -12.82 7.97
N GLN A 79 7.42 -13.55 8.07
CA GLN A 79 8.77 -12.98 8.06
C GLN A 79 9.09 -12.33 6.73
N LYS A 80 8.73 -12.93 5.59
CA LYS A 80 8.89 -12.32 4.26
C LYS A 80 8.02 -11.07 4.12
N LEU A 81 6.79 -11.09 4.63
CA LEU A 81 5.88 -9.95 4.65
C LEU A 81 6.46 -8.81 5.52
N ASN A 82 6.91 -9.11 6.74
CA ASN A 82 7.57 -8.14 7.62
C ASN A 82 8.83 -7.56 6.97
N ARG A 83 9.64 -8.38 6.28
CA ARG A 83 10.80 -7.90 5.52
C ARG A 83 10.39 -6.98 4.37
N LEU A 84 9.35 -7.32 3.61
CA LEU A 84 8.81 -6.47 2.55
C LEU A 84 8.26 -5.15 3.09
N GLU A 85 7.57 -5.18 4.23
CA GLU A 85 7.08 -3.97 4.90
C GLU A 85 8.24 -3.09 5.37
N GLN A 86 9.25 -3.67 6.03
CA GLN A 86 10.45 -2.95 6.43
C GLN A 86 11.17 -2.33 5.22
N CYS A 87 11.37 -3.10 4.14
CA CYS A 87 11.92 -2.59 2.89
C CYS A 87 11.10 -1.43 2.33
N SER A 88 9.77 -1.55 2.31
CA SER A 88 8.86 -0.47 1.87
C SER A 88 9.04 0.79 2.72
N GLN A 89 9.13 0.67 4.05
CA GLN A 89 9.38 1.80 4.93
C GLN A 89 10.76 2.42 4.71
N LEU A 90 11.79 1.61 4.44
CA LEU A 90 13.12 2.10 4.08
C LEU A 90 13.09 2.88 2.77
N TYR A 91 12.43 2.37 1.73
CA TYR A 91 12.29 3.08 0.45
C TYR A 91 11.52 4.40 0.61
N LYS A 92 10.43 4.41 1.39
CA LYS A 92 9.70 5.66 1.70
C LYS A 92 10.61 6.70 2.36
N LYS A 93 11.43 6.29 3.33
CA LYS A 93 12.42 7.17 3.98
C LYS A 93 13.47 7.65 2.98
N LEU A 94 13.99 6.77 2.14
CA LEU A 94 14.98 7.11 1.13
C LEU A 94 14.45 8.16 0.14
N ILE A 95 13.22 7.97 -0.35
CA ILE A 95 12.55 8.93 -1.24
C ILE A 95 12.41 10.29 -0.55
N LYS A 96 11.99 10.30 0.74
CA LYS A 96 11.88 11.54 1.52
C LYS A 96 13.23 12.25 1.66
N HIS A 97 14.29 11.52 2.01
CA HIS A 97 15.64 12.08 2.15
C HIS A 97 16.18 12.62 0.82
N LEU A 98 16.00 11.87 -0.27
CA LEU A 98 16.42 12.26 -1.59
C LEU A 98 15.67 13.51 -2.08
N SER A 99 14.37 13.60 -1.82
CA SER A 99 13.57 14.79 -2.13
C SER A 99 14.08 16.03 -1.39
N ALA A 100 14.39 15.88 -0.09
CA ALA A 100 14.97 16.98 0.70
C ALA A 100 16.36 17.39 0.19
N LEU A 101 17.19 16.42 -0.19
CA LEU A 101 18.51 16.67 -0.75
C LEU A 101 18.42 17.42 -2.10
N LEU A 102 17.54 16.99 -3.01
CA LEU A 102 17.31 17.66 -4.29
C LEU A 102 16.82 19.10 -4.10
N ASN A 103 15.92 19.32 -3.13
CA ASN A 103 15.45 20.65 -2.80
C ASN A 103 16.58 21.55 -2.26
N SER A 104 17.44 21.01 -1.38
CA SER A 104 18.64 21.71 -0.90
C SER A 104 19.58 22.08 -2.05
N HIS A 105 19.85 21.14 -2.95
CA HIS A 105 20.66 21.39 -4.16
C HIS A 105 20.07 22.47 -5.06
N TYR A 106 18.74 22.50 -5.21
CA TYR A 106 18.05 23.55 -5.96
C TYR A 106 18.24 24.92 -5.30
N HIS A 107 18.10 25.02 -3.98
CA HIS A 107 18.33 26.27 -3.25
C HIS A 107 19.77 26.76 -3.40
N ILE A 108 20.76 25.86 -3.28
CA ILE A 108 22.16 26.19 -3.53
C ILE A 108 22.33 26.74 -4.94
N ALA A 109 21.74 26.10 -5.95
CA ALA A 109 21.80 26.58 -7.33
C ALA A 109 21.24 28.02 -7.46
N LYS A 110 20.14 28.33 -6.78
CA LYS A 110 19.59 29.69 -6.77
C LYS A 110 20.51 30.71 -6.10
N THR A 111 21.13 30.36 -4.98
CA THR A 111 22.15 31.21 -4.36
C THR A 111 23.36 31.42 -5.29
N GLN A 112 23.79 30.39 -6.03
CA GLN A 112 24.85 30.55 -7.04
C GLN A 112 24.45 31.57 -8.11
N LYS A 113 23.20 31.53 -8.61
CA LYS A 113 22.71 32.54 -9.55
C LYS A 113 22.74 33.95 -8.94
N GLU A 114 22.28 34.11 -7.71
CA GLU A 114 22.28 35.40 -7.00
C GLU A 114 23.69 35.98 -6.86
N PHE A 115 24.68 35.15 -6.48
CA PHE A 115 26.08 35.56 -6.51
C PHE A 115 26.53 35.96 -7.91
N GLY A 116 26.15 35.19 -8.93
CA GLY A 116 26.46 35.50 -10.31
C GLY A 116 25.92 36.87 -10.75
N ASP A 117 24.68 37.16 -10.38
CA ASP A 117 24.01 38.42 -10.68
C ASP A 117 24.66 39.60 -9.94
N LEU A 118 25.01 39.42 -8.66
CA LEU A 118 25.73 40.41 -7.86
C LEU A 118 27.11 40.72 -8.45
N PHE A 119 27.92 39.71 -8.79
CA PHE A 119 29.24 39.95 -9.38
C PHE A 119 29.16 40.71 -10.71
N CYS A 120 28.19 40.36 -11.57
CA CYS A 120 27.97 41.11 -12.81
C CYS A 120 27.50 42.55 -12.57
N GLN A 121 26.67 42.78 -11.54
CA GLN A 121 26.22 44.11 -11.19
C GLN A 121 27.34 45.00 -10.63
N ILE A 122 28.21 44.42 -9.79
CA ILE A 122 29.42 45.12 -9.29
C ILE A 122 30.34 45.43 -10.48
N ALA A 123 30.58 44.46 -11.36
CA ALA A 123 31.41 44.66 -12.54
C ALA A 123 30.93 45.84 -13.39
N ALA A 124 29.62 45.96 -13.63
CA ALA A 124 29.04 47.05 -14.43
C ALA A 124 29.33 48.46 -13.89
N ARG A 125 29.72 48.59 -12.62
CA ARG A 125 30.06 49.86 -11.96
C ARG A 125 31.55 50.00 -11.67
N GLU A 126 32.35 49.00 -12.02
CA GLU A 126 33.77 48.94 -11.72
C GLU A 126 34.59 49.70 -12.77
N SER A 127 35.46 50.59 -12.29
CA SER A 127 36.33 51.43 -13.12
C SER A 127 37.56 50.67 -13.63
N SER A 128 38.09 49.74 -12.82
CA SER A 128 39.23 48.92 -13.18
C SER A 128 38.83 47.87 -14.21
N THR A 129 39.43 47.94 -15.40
CA THR A 129 39.17 46.98 -16.50
C THR A 129 39.55 45.54 -16.11
N THR A 130 40.65 45.38 -15.36
CA THR A 130 41.09 44.07 -14.85
C THR A 130 40.09 43.51 -13.83
N THR A 131 39.66 44.32 -12.87
CA THR A 131 38.71 43.92 -11.82
C THR A 131 37.33 43.62 -12.42
N ASN A 132 36.85 44.48 -13.33
CA ASN A 132 35.62 44.28 -14.09
C ASN A 132 35.63 42.92 -14.80
N LYS A 133 36.70 42.61 -15.55
CA LYS A 133 36.82 41.34 -16.28
C LYS A 133 36.83 40.13 -15.35
N ALA A 134 37.52 40.22 -14.21
CA ALA A 134 37.52 39.16 -13.21
C ALA A 134 36.12 38.93 -12.64
N LEU A 135 35.43 40.00 -12.23
CA LEU A 135 34.06 39.94 -11.70
C LEU A 135 33.06 39.38 -12.72
N LEU A 136 33.15 39.78 -13.99
CA LEU A 136 32.32 39.20 -15.06
C LEU A 136 32.60 37.70 -15.24
N THR A 137 33.87 37.28 -15.16
CA THR A 137 34.25 35.87 -15.27
C THR A 137 33.65 35.06 -14.12
N PHE A 138 33.78 35.54 -12.88
CA PHE A 138 33.14 34.93 -11.71
C PHE A 138 31.62 34.91 -11.84
N GLY A 139 31.01 36.03 -12.22
CA GLY A 139 29.56 36.14 -12.37
C GLY A 139 28.98 35.14 -13.36
N ASN A 140 29.64 35.00 -14.52
CA ASN A 140 29.25 34.03 -15.54
C ASN A 140 29.49 32.58 -15.11
N MET A 141 30.57 32.30 -14.36
CA MET A 141 30.83 30.97 -13.81
C MET A 141 29.71 30.54 -12.85
N HIS A 142 29.36 31.41 -11.88
CA HIS A 142 28.29 31.16 -10.92
C HIS A 142 26.92 30.92 -11.59
N ARG A 143 26.59 31.68 -12.63
CA ARG A 143 25.38 31.43 -13.46
C ARG A 143 25.44 30.12 -14.22
N THR A 144 26.63 29.70 -14.67
CA THR A 144 26.83 28.41 -15.35
C THR A 144 26.64 27.25 -14.39
N ILE A 145 27.15 27.37 -13.15
CA ILE A 145 26.92 26.40 -12.08
C ILE A 145 25.42 26.24 -11.83
N GLU A 146 24.66 27.33 -11.69
CA GLU A 146 23.19 27.25 -11.52
C GLU A 146 22.53 26.47 -12.66
N LYS A 147 22.82 26.84 -13.92
CA LYS A 147 22.25 26.17 -15.09
C LYS A 147 22.57 24.68 -15.11
N HIS A 148 23.81 24.31 -14.82
CA HIS A 148 24.23 22.91 -14.80
C HIS A 148 23.54 22.14 -13.66
N THR A 149 23.53 22.69 -12.44
CA THR A 149 22.87 22.05 -11.29
C THR A 149 21.38 21.88 -11.53
N VAL A 150 20.67 22.89 -12.04
CA VAL A 150 19.24 22.79 -12.36
C VAL A 150 19.00 21.72 -13.43
N LYS A 151 19.84 21.67 -14.48
CA LYS A 151 19.75 20.63 -15.52
C LYS A 151 19.97 19.23 -14.94
N SER A 152 20.96 19.04 -14.07
CA SER A 152 21.21 17.75 -13.41
C SER A 152 20.04 17.33 -12.51
N ILE A 153 19.42 18.25 -11.76
CA ILE A 153 18.24 17.97 -10.95
C ILE A 153 17.07 17.52 -11.82
N ILE A 154 16.77 18.24 -12.90
CA ILE A 154 15.69 17.89 -13.83
C ILE A 154 15.95 16.50 -14.42
N HIS A 155 17.16 16.25 -14.91
CA HIS A 155 17.53 14.96 -15.48
C HIS A 155 17.35 13.82 -14.48
N PHE A 156 17.79 14.02 -13.24
CA PHE A 156 17.64 13.03 -12.16
C PHE A 156 16.17 12.76 -11.84
N ILE A 157 15.33 13.79 -11.78
CA ILE A 157 13.88 13.65 -11.59
C ILE A 157 13.25 12.88 -12.77
N THR A 158 13.59 13.22 -14.01
CA THR A 158 13.10 12.52 -15.20
C THR A 158 13.46 11.03 -15.17
N LEU A 159 14.70 10.68 -14.79
CA LEU A 159 15.12 9.28 -14.65
C LEU A 159 14.29 8.56 -13.58
N LEU A 160 14.09 9.18 -12.41
CA LEU A 160 13.25 8.59 -11.36
C LEU A 160 11.82 8.33 -11.83
N PHE A 161 11.18 9.28 -12.52
CA PHE A 161 9.81 9.10 -13.02
C PHE A 161 9.73 8.05 -14.13
N PHE A 162 10.72 8.00 -15.02
CA PHE A 162 10.77 6.99 -16.10
C PHE A 162 10.95 5.56 -15.54
N GLU A 163 11.80 5.38 -14.53
CA GLU A 163 12.00 4.09 -13.86
C GLU A 163 10.73 3.63 -13.12
N PHE A 164 9.99 4.57 -12.49
CA PHE A 164 8.73 4.28 -11.80
C PHE A 164 7.60 3.89 -12.77
N ASP A 165 7.49 4.52 -13.94
CA ASP A 165 6.54 4.12 -14.99
C ASP A 165 6.88 2.75 -15.56
N ILE A 166 8.16 2.40 -15.70
CA ILE A 166 8.59 1.05 -16.11
C ILE A 166 8.20 -0.01 -15.05
N GLN A 167 8.27 0.32 -13.75
CA GLN A 167 7.85 -0.62 -12.70
C GLN A 167 6.32 -0.74 -12.54
N GLN A 168 5.54 0.25 -12.94
CA GLN A 168 4.07 0.14 -12.98
C GLN A 168 3.53 -0.52 -14.26
N THR A 169 4.36 -0.68 -15.29
CA THR A 169 3.97 -1.28 -16.58
C THR A 169 4.20 -2.80 -16.66
N VAL A 170 4.47 -3.49 -15.54
CA VAL A 170 4.36 -4.96 -15.47
C VAL A 170 2.91 -5.33 -15.13
N PRO A 171 2.08 -5.80 -16.08
CA PRO A 171 0.70 -6.08 -15.80
C PRO A 171 0.62 -7.44 -15.09
N PHE A 172 0.41 -7.43 -13.78
CA PHE A 172 -0.23 -8.58 -13.14
C PHE A 172 -1.69 -8.61 -13.59
N ARG A 173 -1.92 -9.20 -14.76
CA ARG A 173 -3.23 -9.64 -15.23
C ARG A 173 -3.66 -10.82 -14.36
N ILE A 174 -4.50 -10.56 -13.38
CA ILE A 174 -5.46 -11.55 -12.89
C ILE A 174 -6.84 -10.98 -13.20
N TYR A 175 -7.34 -11.27 -14.40
CA TYR A 175 -8.76 -11.21 -14.65
C TYR A 175 -9.34 -12.47 -14.01
N HIS A 176 -10.10 -12.31 -12.92
CA HIS A 176 -11.15 -13.27 -12.60
C HIS A 176 -12.49 -12.60 -12.91
N SER A 177 -13.21 -13.32 -13.75
CA SER A 177 -14.46 -13.02 -14.43
C SER A 177 -15.60 -12.81 -13.45
N ASP A 178 -16.39 -11.76 -13.66
CA ASP A 178 -17.74 -11.65 -13.11
C ASP A 178 -18.71 -12.39 -14.04
N LEU A 179 -19.26 -13.49 -13.53
CA LEU A 179 -20.52 -14.13 -13.94
C LEU A 179 -21.08 -14.89 -12.74
#